data_AF-A0A4P9JBV7-F1
#
_entry.id   AF-A0A4P9JBV7-F1
#
_cell.length_a   1.000
_cell.length_b   1.000
_cell.length_c   1.000
_cell.angle_alpha   90.00
_cell.angle_beta   90.00
_cell.angle_gamma   90.00
#
_symmetry.space_group_name_H-M   'P 1'
#
loop_
_entity.id
_entity.type
_entity.pdbx_description
1 polymer ?
#
loop_
_entity_poly.entity_id
_entity_poly.type
_entity_poly.pdbx_seq_one_letter_code
_entity_poly.pdbx_strand_id
1 'polypeptide(L)'
;MPMTSRRLVRWVGLCAAAEALGMTAAALAARLGADWGAEAAGPGTGAALALVVAAGILEGAAVGAAQTAALGREVHGLRRGRWTVVTVLVAGLGWAAASAPAVLSAPGDAGEPPWPLVLAGAAALGAVMGAVLGAAQSVVLRPAVAHPWRWALVSTVAWTPAMAVIFLGATTAPAAWPLPAVVLLGTVTGVAAGAVLGLLCGLFSPVVSPPVAGAGGAAGPGVPVTPTGRRAPTARSPRR
;
A
#
# COMPACT_ATOMS: atom_id res chain seq x y z
N MET A 1 1.81 -20.82 7.26
CA MET A 1 1.01 -21.62 6.32
C MET A 1 0.95 -20.87 5.00
N PRO A 2 1.12 -21.53 3.84
CA PRO A 2 0.97 -20.90 2.53
C PRO A 2 -0.45 -20.33 2.38
N MET A 3 -0.58 -19.14 1.78
CA MET A 3 -1.89 -18.57 1.45
C MET A 3 -2.65 -19.52 0.51
N THR A 4 -3.94 -19.73 0.77
CA THR A 4 -4.78 -20.48 -0.18
C THR A 4 -4.87 -19.72 -1.50
N SER A 5 -4.92 -20.44 -2.63
CA SER A 5 -4.96 -19.83 -3.96
C SER A 5 -6.12 -18.83 -4.12
N ARG A 6 -7.27 -19.09 -3.47
CA ARG A 6 -8.42 -18.16 -3.46
C ARG A 6 -8.12 -16.84 -2.76
N ARG A 7 -7.35 -16.85 -1.67
CA ARG A 7 -6.94 -15.62 -0.98
C ARG A 7 -5.96 -14.81 -1.81
N LEU A 8 -5.02 -15.46 -2.48
CA LEU A 8 -4.06 -14.81 -3.36
C LEU A 8 -4.75 -14.12 -4.53
N VAL A 9 -5.63 -14.83 -5.24
CA VAL A 9 -6.41 -14.26 -6.35
C VAL A 9 -7.23 -13.06 -5.90
N ARG A 10 -7.86 -13.13 -4.72
CA ARG A 10 -8.59 -11.98 -4.16
C ARG A 10 -7.66 -10.80 -3.87
N TRP A 11 -6.47 -11.04 -3.33
CA TRP A 11 -5.49 -9.97 -3.06
C TRP A 11 -5.05 -9.29 -4.35
N VAL A 12 -4.66 -10.08 -5.34
CA VAL A 12 -4.30 -9.63 -6.70
C VAL A 12 -5.42 -8.79 -7.30
N GLY A 13 -6.67 -9.28 -7.26
CA GLY A 13 -7.82 -8.54 -7.79
C GLY A 13 -8.09 -7.20 -7.08
N LEU A 14 -7.93 -7.16 -5.75
CA LEU A 14 -8.08 -5.91 -4.98
C LEU A 14 -7.02 -4.88 -5.33
N CYS A 15 -5.74 -5.30 -5.42
CA CYS A 15 -4.65 -4.40 -5.81
C CYS A 15 -4.77 -3.97 -7.27
N ALA A 16 -5.13 -4.87 -8.19
CA ALA A 16 -5.39 -4.55 -9.59
C ALA A 16 -6.49 -3.49 -9.74
N ALA A 17 -7.61 -3.63 -9.01
CA ALA A 17 -8.68 -2.64 -9.02
C ALA A 17 -8.24 -1.29 -8.45
N ALA A 18 -7.45 -1.29 -7.36
CA ALA A 18 -6.96 -0.07 -6.74
C ALA A 18 -6.00 0.71 -7.65
N GLU A 19 -5.01 0.02 -8.24
CA GLU A 19 -4.06 0.61 -9.17
C GLU A 19 -4.73 1.04 -10.48
N ALA A 20 -5.73 0.28 -10.97
CA ALA A 20 -6.53 0.70 -12.11
C ALA A 20 -7.20 2.05 -11.85
N LEU A 21 -7.77 2.27 -10.66
CA LEU A 21 -8.35 3.55 -10.28
C LEU A 21 -7.28 4.66 -10.23
N GLY A 22 -6.15 4.41 -9.58
CA GLY A 22 -5.04 5.37 -9.47
C GLY A 22 -4.49 5.79 -10.82
N MET A 23 -4.11 4.82 -11.65
CA MET A 23 -3.55 5.08 -12.98
C MET A 23 -4.56 5.70 -13.95
N THR A 24 -5.85 5.37 -13.83
CA THR A 24 -6.90 6.05 -14.60
C THR A 24 -7.01 7.52 -14.19
N ALA A 25 -6.99 7.79 -12.89
CA ALA A 25 -7.05 9.16 -12.38
C ALA A 25 -5.78 9.96 -12.77
N ALA A 26 -4.60 9.35 -12.71
CA ALA A 26 -3.35 9.96 -13.12
C ALA A 26 -3.34 10.27 -14.63
N ALA A 27 -3.82 9.35 -15.47
CA ALA A 27 -3.97 9.55 -16.91
C ALA A 27 -4.91 10.73 -17.24
N LEU A 28 -6.04 10.81 -16.53
CA LEU A 28 -6.97 11.94 -16.64
C LEU A 28 -6.31 13.25 -16.18
N ALA A 29 -5.64 13.25 -15.02
CA ALA A 29 -4.97 14.42 -14.48
C ALA A 29 -3.86 14.94 -15.42
N ALA A 30 -3.08 14.04 -16.01
CA ALA A 30 -2.03 14.40 -16.98
C ALA A 30 -2.62 15.06 -18.24
N ARG A 31 -3.75 14.56 -18.74
CA ARG A 31 -4.42 15.13 -19.91
C ARG A 31 -5.05 16.49 -19.64
N LEU A 32 -5.83 16.59 -18.57
CA LEU A 32 -6.45 17.86 -18.17
C LEU A 32 -5.38 18.90 -17.81
N GLY A 33 -4.29 18.48 -17.18
CA GLY A 33 -3.15 19.34 -16.86
C GLY A 33 -2.38 19.82 -18.09
N ALA A 34 -2.27 19.00 -19.14
CA ALA A 34 -1.64 19.40 -20.41
C ALA A 34 -2.46 20.50 -21.12
N ASP A 35 -3.79 20.38 -21.11
CA ASP A 35 -4.69 21.40 -21.69
C ASP A 35 -4.58 22.74 -20.95
N TRP A 36 -4.30 22.73 -19.63
CA TRP A 36 -4.11 23.93 -18.82
C TRP A 36 -2.68 24.48 -18.82
N GLY A 37 -1.69 23.63 -19.11
CA GLY A 37 -0.26 23.97 -19.12
C GLY A 37 0.24 24.58 -20.43
N ALA A 38 -0.53 24.46 -21.53
CA ALA A 38 -0.17 25.01 -22.84
C ALA A 38 -0.07 26.55 -22.89
N GLU A 39 -0.63 27.27 -21.90
CA GLU A 39 -0.51 28.73 -21.76
C GLU A 39 0.61 29.14 -20.76
N ALA A 40 1.77 28.47 -20.81
CA ALA A 40 2.82 28.46 -19.80
C ALA A 40 3.17 29.79 -19.05
N ALA A 41 3.46 29.61 -17.75
CA ALA A 41 3.85 30.56 -16.70
C ALA A 41 2.69 31.30 -15.99
N GLY A 42 1.87 30.55 -15.24
CA GLY A 42 0.77 31.12 -14.45
C GLY A 42 0.09 30.14 -13.48
N PRO A 43 -1.11 30.46 -12.96
CA PRO A 43 -1.88 29.63 -12.02
C PRO A 43 -2.12 28.18 -12.48
N GLY A 44 -2.04 27.90 -13.78
CA GLY A 44 -2.22 26.56 -14.37
C GLY A 44 -1.20 25.51 -13.91
N THR A 45 0.04 25.90 -13.62
CA THR A 45 1.09 25.00 -13.10
C THR A 45 0.71 24.44 -11.72
N GLY A 46 0.18 25.29 -10.84
CA GLY A 46 -0.30 24.87 -9.53
C GLY A 46 -1.53 23.95 -9.63
N ALA A 47 -2.45 24.25 -10.55
CA ALA A 47 -3.64 23.44 -10.78
C ALA A 47 -3.29 22.04 -11.34
N ALA A 48 -2.35 21.95 -12.29
CA ALA A 48 -1.88 20.67 -12.82
C ALA A 48 -1.21 19.81 -11.74
N LEU A 49 -0.33 20.40 -10.92
CA LEU A 49 0.27 19.69 -9.79
C LEU A 49 -0.81 19.23 -8.79
N ALA A 50 -1.78 20.10 -8.47
CA ALA A 50 -2.87 19.76 -7.56
C ALA A 50 -3.73 18.59 -8.08
N LEU A 51 -4.02 18.55 -9.38
CA LEU A 51 -4.74 17.42 -10.00
C LEU A 51 -3.97 16.11 -9.88
N VAL A 52 -2.67 16.14 -10.18
CA VAL A 52 -1.82 14.95 -10.11
C VAL A 52 -1.68 14.46 -8.66
N VAL A 53 -1.53 15.37 -7.70
CA VAL A 53 -1.53 15.02 -6.27
C VAL A 53 -2.88 14.48 -5.83
N ALA A 54 -4.00 15.03 -6.31
CA ALA A 54 -5.33 14.51 -6.02
C ALA A 54 -5.53 13.08 -6.57
N ALA A 55 -5.02 12.79 -7.77
CA ALA A 55 -4.98 11.44 -8.32
C ALA A 55 -4.16 10.49 -7.42
N GLY A 56 -2.99 10.95 -6.95
CA GLY A 56 -2.15 10.19 -6.02
C GLY A 56 -2.79 9.93 -4.65
N ILE A 57 -3.56 10.89 -4.14
CA ILE A 57 -4.36 10.71 -2.90
C ILE A 57 -5.45 9.65 -3.11
N LEU A 58 -6.13 9.69 -4.25
CA LEU A 58 -7.15 8.70 -4.62
C LEU A 58 -6.54 7.30 -4.74
N GLU A 59 -5.40 7.17 -5.40
CA GLU A 59 -4.63 5.92 -5.48
C GLU A 59 -4.26 5.42 -4.08
N GLY A 60 -3.65 6.27 -3.25
CA GLY A 60 -3.26 5.91 -1.88
C GLY A 60 -4.45 5.45 -1.03
N ALA A 61 -5.63 6.06 -1.22
CA ALA A 61 -6.86 5.65 -0.55
C ALA A 61 -7.33 4.27 -1.04
N ALA A 62 -7.33 4.06 -2.36
CA ALA A 62 -7.74 2.80 -2.97
C ALA A 62 -6.80 1.65 -2.60
N VAL A 63 -5.48 1.85 -2.70
CA VAL A 63 -4.45 0.88 -2.33
C VAL A 63 -4.49 0.60 -0.83
N GLY A 64 -4.60 1.64 0.00
CA GLY A 64 -4.73 1.51 1.45
C GLY A 64 -5.96 0.68 1.85
N ALA A 65 -7.10 0.93 1.21
CA ALA A 65 -8.33 0.16 1.41
C ALA A 65 -8.19 -1.30 0.93
N ALA A 66 -7.64 -1.52 -0.27
CA ALA A 66 -7.40 -2.84 -0.83
C ALA A 66 -6.47 -3.69 0.06
N GLN A 67 -5.31 -3.14 0.44
CA GLN A 67 -4.36 -3.79 1.34
C GLN A 67 -5.00 -4.08 2.70
N THR A 68 -5.76 -3.14 3.26
CA THR A 68 -6.47 -3.36 4.53
C THR A 68 -7.51 -4.48 4.43
N ALA A 69 -8.25 -4.57 3.31
CA ALA A 69 -9.24 -5.61 3.06
C ALA A 69 -8.62 -7.02 2.85
N ALA A 70 -7.35 -7.07 2.44
CA ALA A 70 -6.56 -8.28 2.34
C ALA A 70 -5.91 -8.64 3.69
N LEU A 71 -5.05 -7.78 4.23
CA LEU A 71 -4.29 -7.96 5.47
C LEU A 71 -5.16 -8.04 6.72
N GLY A 72 -6.30 -7.35 6.75
CA GLY A 72 -7.18 -7.31 7.91
C GLY A 72 -7.82 -8.66 8.27
N ARG A 73 -7.63 -9.70 7.44
CA ARG A 73 -8.03 -11.09 7.72
C ARG A 73 -6.88 -11.94 8.29
N GLU A 74 -5.65 -11.43 8.25
CA GLU A 74 -4.42 -12.11 8.68
C GLU A 74 -3.86 -11.49 9.96
N VAL A 75 -3.96 -10.16 10.09
CA VAL A 75 -3.44 -9.40 11.23
C VAL A 75 -4.60 -8.94 12.12
N HIS A 76 -4.86 -9.70 13.18
CA HIS A 76 -5.83 -9.31 14.21
C HIS A 76 -5.36 -8.03 14.92
N GLY A 77 -6.24 -7.05 15.06
CA GLY A 77 -5.90 -5.76 15.67
C GLY A 77 -5.33 -4.71 14.72
N LEU A 78 -5.28 -4.97 13.41
CA LEU A 78 -4.88 -3.96 12.42
C LEU A 78 -5.78 -2.72 12.49
N ARG A 79 -5.17 -1.56 12.75
CA ARG A 79 -5.86 -0.27 12.81
C ARG A 79 -6.12 0.27 11.40
N ARG A 80 -7.17 -0.26 10.76
CA ARG A 80 -7.59 0.00 9.38
C ARG A 80 -7.54 1.49 8.98
N GLY A 81 -8.14 2.38 9.77
CA GLY A 81 -8.12 3.81 9.47
C GLY A 81 -6.72 4.42 9.45
N ARG A 82 -5.87 4.06 10.43
CA ARG A 82 -4.47 4.54 10.47
C ARG A 82 -3.65 4.00 9.31
N TRP A 83 -3.91 2.76 8.89
CA TRP A 83 -3.27 2.18 7.71
C TRP A 83 -3.58 2.98 6.45
N THR A 84 -4.87 3.22 6.18
CA THR A 84 -5.30 3.98 5.01
C THR A 84 -4.76 5.40 5.06
N VAL A 85 -4.84 6.09 6.20
CA VAL A 85 -4.31 7.46 6.33
C VAL A 85 -2.81 7.53 6.03
N VAL A 86 -2.00 6.63 6.61
CA VAL A 86 -0.56 6.61 6.32
C VAL A 86 -0.28 6.33 4.84
N THR A 87 -1.05 5.43 4.22
CA THR A 87 -0.92 5.12 2.79
C THR A 87 -1.24 6.33 1.93
N VAL A 88 -2.35 7.03 2.22
CA VAL A 88 -2.76 8.27 1.53
C VAL A 88 -1.71 9.36 1.65
N LEU A 89 -1.16 9.58 2.86
CA LEU A 89 -0.16 10.63 3.09
C LEU A 89 1.12 10.35 2.30
N VAL A 90 1.63 9.11 2.35
CA VAL A 90 2.84 8.74 1.62
C VAL A 90 2.62 8.80 0.11
N ALA A 91 1.47 8.31 -0.39
CA ALA A 91 1.14 8.37 -1.81
C ALA A 91 1.02 9.83 -2.30
N GLY A 92 0.27 10.68 -1.60
CA GLY A 92 0.11 12.08 -1.96
C GLY A 92 1.45 12.84 -1.98
N LEU A 93 2.29 12.63 -0.96
CA LEU A 93 3.64 13.22 -0.92
C LEU A 93 4.55 12.67 -2.02
N GLY A 94 4.48 11.36 -2.29
CA GLY A 94 5.24 10.71 -3.37
C GLY A 94 4.89 11.25 -4.74
N TRP A 95 3.59 11.35 -5.05
CA TRP A 95 3.10 11.95 -6.29
C TRP A 95 3.48 13.42 -6.41
N ALA A 96 3.38 14.20 -5.33
CA ALA A 96 3.83 15.60 -5.32
C ALA A 96 5.33 15.70 -5.65
N ALA A 97 6.17 14.93 -4.96
CA ALA A 97 7.61 14.96 -5.12
C ALA A 97 8.07 14.46 -6.51
N ALA A 98 7.45 13.39 -7.02
CA ALA A 98 7.80 12.83 -8.32
C ALA A 98 7.33 13.71 -9.49
N SER A 99 6.21 14.42 -9.33
CA SER A 99 5.62 15.23 -10.40
C SER A 99 6.12 16.68 -10.40
N ALA A 100 6.59 17.19 -9.25
CA ALA A 100 7.07 18.57 -9.14
C ALA A 100 8.17 18.92 -10.15
N PRO A 101 9.23 18.10 -10.39
CA PRO A 101 10.23 18.42 -11.40
C PRO A 101 9.63 18.59 -12.79
N ALA A 102 8.76 17.67 -13.22
CA ALA A 102 8.14 17.72 -14.55
C ALA A 102 7.24 18.94 -14.73
N VAL A 103 6.56 19.38 -13.67
CA VAL A 103 5.65 20.54 -13.70
C VAL A 103 6.38 21.88 -13.58
N LEU A 104 7.52 21.91 -12.86
CA LEU A 104 8.29 23.14 -12.59
C LEU A 104 9.41 23.39 -13.61
N SER A 105 9.89 22.36 -14.30
CA SER A 105 10.88 22.52 -15.36
C SER A 105 10.27 23.25 -16.56
N ALA A 106 10.99 24.27 -17.06
CA ALA A 106 10.65 24.88 -18.33
C ALA A 106 10.77 23.84 -19.46
N PRO A 107 9.95 23.93 -20.53
CA PRO A 107 10.13 23.10 -21.72
C PRO A 107 11.57 23.29 -22.21
N GLY A 108 12.38 22.24 -22.09
CA GLY A 108 13.76 22.24 -22.56
C GLY A 108 13.89 21.27 -23.72
N ASP A 109 14.84 21.53 -24.62
CA ASP A 109 15.17 20.67 -25.76
C ASP A 109 15.89 19.36 -25.36
N ALA A 110 15.71 18.91 -24.10
CA ALA A 110 16.26 17.65 -23.65
C ALA A 110 15.53 16.51 -24.38
N GLY A 111 16.29 15.77 -25.21
CA GLY A 111 15.76 14.61 -25.91
C GLY A 111 15.17 13.56 -24.97
N GLU A 112 14.25 12.76 -25.49
CA GLU A 112 13.57 11.72 -24.72
C GLU A 112 14.59 10.72 -24.13
N PRO A 113 14.53 10.44 -22.81
CA PRO A 113 15.49 9.55 -22.19
C PRO A 113 15.35 8.11 -22.75
N PRO A 114 16.45 7.36 -22.88
CA PRO A 114 16.39 6.00 -23.40
C PRO A 114 15.60 5.09 -22.47
N TRP A 115 14.79 4.19 -23.05
CA TRP A 115 13.90 3.28 -22.32
C TRP A 115 14.54 2.54 -21.13
N PRO A 116 15.75 1.97 -21.24
CA PRO A 116 16.39 1.32 -20.09
C PRO A 116 16.61 2.25 -18.90
N LEU A 117 16.91 3.54 -19.14
CA LEU A 117 17.10 4.53 -18.10
C LEU A 117 15.76 4.89 -17.42
N VAL A 118 14.69 5.02 -18.20
CA VAL A 118 13.33 5.22 -17.67
C VAL A 118 12.93 4.06 -16.77
N LEU A 119 13.12 2.81 -17.22
CA LEU A 119 12.76 1.62 -16.45
C LEU A 119 13.65 1.44 -15.21
N ALA A 120 14.95 1.75 -15.30
CA ALA A 120 15.85 1.74 -14.14
C ALA A 120 15.45 2.81 -13.11
N GLY A 121 15.14 4.02 -13.56
CA GLY A 121 14.63 5.11 -12.72
C GLY A 121 13.30 4.74 -12.06
N ALA A 122 12.37 4.13 -12.81
CA ALA A 122 11.09 3.66 -12.29
C ALA A 122 11.27 2.56 -11.24
N ALA A 123 12.14 1.58 -11.49
CA ALA A 123 12.46 0.53 -10.53
C ALA A 123 13.08 1.09 -9.24
N ALA A 124 14.02 2.03 -9.37
CA ALA A 124 14.64 2.72 -8.24
C ALA A 124 13.62 3.54 -7.45
N LEU A 125 12.75 4.29 -8.12
CA LEU A 125 11.66 5.04 -7.50
C LEU A 125 10.70 4.11 -6.76
N GLY A 126 10.31 2.99 -7.38
CA GLY A 126 9.47 1.97 -6.77
C GLY A 126 10.12 1.34 -5.54
N ALA A 127 11.43 1.08 -5.57
CA ALA A 127 12.17 0.58 -4.42
C ALA A 127 12.15 1.58 -3.25
N VAL A 128 12.48 2.85 -3.54
CA VAL A 128 12.51 3.94 -2.54
C VAL A 128 11.12 4.19 -1.96
N MET A 129 10.12 4.41 -2.81
CA MET A 129 8.75 4.69 -2.38
C MET A 129 8.13 3.48 -1.67
N GLY A 130 8.40 2.27 -2.16
CA GLY A 130 8.01 1.03 -1.49
C GLY A 130 8.63 0.90 -0.10
N ALA A 131 9.90 1.24 0.07
CA ALA A 131 10.57 1.25 1.37
C ALA A 131 9.96 2.28 2.33
N VAL A 132 9.73 3.52 1.85
CA VAL A 132 9.12 4.61 2.63
C VAL A 132 7.71 4.25 3.07
N LEU A 133 6.87 3.80 2.12
CA LEU A 133 5.50 3.39 2.40
C LEU A 133 5.47 2.23 3.37
N GLY A 134 6.23 1.19 3.10
CA GLY A 134 6.28 0.01 3.93
C GLY A 134 6.82 0.29 5.33
N ALA A 135 7.82 1.17 5.49
CA ALA A 135 8.30 1.63 6.79
C ALA A 135 7.22 2.40 7.56
N ALA A 136 6.49 3.30 6.90
CA ALA A 136 5.41 4.05 7.51
C ALA A 136 4.25 3.12 7.95
N GLN A 137 3.85 2.18 7.09
CA GLN A 137 2.85 1.15 7.41
C GLN A 137 3.33 0.19 8.52
N SER A 138 4.64 -0.07 8.60
CA SER A 138 5.23 -0.86 9.69
C SER A 138 4.98 -0.24 11.06
N VAL A 139 4.94 1.10 11.18
CA VAL A 139 4.58 1.77 12.44
C VAL A 139 3.15 1.42 12.87
N VAL A 140 2.23 1.26 11.92
CA VAL A 140 0.85 0.85 12.18
C VAL A 140 0.76 -0.64 12.56
N LEU A 141 1.67 -1.47 12.04
CA LEU A 141 1.75 -2.90 12.34
C LEU A 141 2.40 -3.24 13.68
N ARG A 142 3.28 -2.37 14.20
CA ARG A 142 4.02 -2.58 15.47
C ARG A 142 3.20 -3.22 16.60
N PRO A 143 1.97 -2.78 16.93
CA PRO A 143 1.21 -3.39 18.02
C PRO A 143 0.59 -4.75 17.70
N ALA A 144 0.59 -5.19 16.43
CA ALA A 144 -0.14 -6.38 15.98
C ALA A 144 0.76 -7.54 15.52
N VAL A 145 2.06 -7.30 15.26
CA VAL A 145 2.98 -8.31 14.72
C VAL A 145 4.38 -8.21 15.35
N ALA A 146 5.12 -9.33 15.42
CA ALA A 146 6.45 -9.37 16.05
C ALA A 146 7.53 -8.61 15.26
N HIS A 147 7.48 -8.70 13.92
CA HIS A 147 8.54 -8.19 13.04
C HIS A 147 7.96 -7.22 12.00
N PRO A 148 7.41 -6.07 12.44
CA PRO A 148 6.69 -5.16 11.54
C PRO A 148 7.57 -4.64 10.41
N TRP A 149 8.88 -4.46 10.66
CA TRP A 149 9.86 -3.99 9.68
C TRP A 149 9.96 -4.87 8.42
N ARG A 150 9.58 -6.15 8.49
CA ARG A 150 9.57 -7.03 7.33
C ARG A 150 8.58 -6.57 6.26
N TRP A 151 7.52 -5.86 6.66
CA TRP A 151 6.59 -5.26 5.73
C TRP A 151 7.23 -4.18 4.84
N ALA A 152 8.25 -3.48 5.34
CA ALA A 152 9.04 -2.56 4.52
C ALA A 152 9.72 -3.29 3.36
N LEU A 153 10.34 -4.44 3.62
CA LEU A 153 10.97 -5.26 2.57
C LEU A 153 9.94 -5.78 1.56
N VAL A 154 8.80 -6.28 2.05
CA VAL A 154 7.71 -6.74 1.16
C VAL A 154 7.24 -5.60 0.25
N SER A 155 7.04 -4.42 0.81
CA SER A 155 6.59 -3.24 0.07
C SER A 155 7.61 -2.80 -0.95
N THR A 156 8.91 -2.75 -0.61
CA THR A 156 10.00 -2.47 -1.54
C THR A 156 9.99 -3.45 -2.71
N VAL A 157 10.02 -4.75 -2.43
CA VAL A 157 10.05 -5.80 -3.47
C VAL A 157 8.82 -5.75 -4.36
N ALA A 158 7.64 -5.45 -3.81
CA ALA A 158 6.40 -5.40 -4.57
C ALA A 158 6.29 -4.14 -5.45
N TRP A 159 6.69 -2.98 -4.93
CA TRP A 159 6.60 -1.71 -5.65
C TRP A 159 7.67 -1.53 -6.73
N THR A 160 8.86 -2.11 -6.59
CA THR A 160 9.91 -2.03 -7.61
C THR A 160 9.44 -2.46 -9.01
N PRO A 161 8.92 -3.67 -9.23
CA PRO A 161 8.42 -4.08 -10.54
C PRO A 161 7.08 -3.44 -10.90
N ALA A 162 6.21 -3.14 -9.92
CA ALA A 162 4.95 -2.45 -10.18
C ALA A 162 5.20 -1.06 -10.79
N MET A 163 6.15 -0.30 -10.24
CA MET A 163 6.52 1.01 -10.75
C MET A 163 7.12 0.94 -12.15
N ALA A 164 7.92 -0.09 -12.46
CA ALA A 164 8.41 -0.32 -13.82
C ALA A 164 7.27 -0.55 -14.82
N VAL A 165 6.23 -1.32 -14.44
CA VAL A 165 5.03 -1.53 -15.27
C VAL A 165 4.25 -0.21 -15.45
N ILE A 166 4.09 0.56 -14.38
CA ILE A 166 3.44 1.89 -14.41
C ILE A 166 4.13 2.80 -15.42
N PHE A 167 5.45 2.94 -15.31
CA PHE A 167 6.21 3.79 -16.21
C PHE A 167 6.20 3.28 -17.65
N LEU A 168 6.28 1.95 -17.86
CA LEU A 168 6.15 1.38 -19.20
C LEU A 168 4.84 1.84 -19.88
N GLY A 169 3.72 1.77 -19.18
CA GLY A 169 2.44 2.24 -19.70
C GLY A 169 2.38 3.77 -19.85
N ALA A 170 2.83 4.51 -18.84
CA ALA A 170 2.77 5.96 -18.82
C ALA A 170 3.59 6.62 -19.93
N THR A 171 4.75 6.06 -20.30
CA THR A 171 5.61 6.59 -21.36
C THR A 171 5.27 6.06 -22.74
N THR A 172 4.31 5.13 -22.87
CA THR A 172 3.91 4.59 -24.18
C THR A 172 2.99 5.55 -24.95
N ALA A 173 2.19 6.37 -24.27
CA ALA A 173 1.18 7.21 -24.91
C ALA A 173 1.79 8.51 -25.48
N PRO A 174 1.84 8.68 -26.82
CA PRO A 174 2.19 9.95 -27.44
C PRO A 174 1.16 11.04 -27.12
N ALA A 175 1.59 12.29 -27.12
CA ALA A 175 0.72 13.45 -26.87
C ALA A 175 -0.50 13.51 -27.82
N ALA A 176 -0.33 13.04 -29.06
CA ALA A 176 -1.37 13.05 -30.08
C ALA A 176 -2.51 12.03 -29.86
N TRP A 177 -2.40 11.11 -28.91
CA TRP A 177 -3.47 10.14 -28.67
C TRP A 177 -4.77 10.82 -28.21
N PRO A 178 -5.95 10.26 -28.53
CA PRO A 178 -7.21 10.78 -28.01
C PRO A 178 -7.37 10.40 -26.53
N LEU A 179 -8.08 11.23 -25.76
CA LEU A 179 -8.30 11.04 -24.32
C LEU A 179 -8.77 9.62 -23.95
N PRO A 180 -9.79 9.02 -24.61
CA PRO A 180 -10.24 7.67 -24.28
C PRO A 180 -9.15 6.60 -24.39
N ALA A 181 -8.23 6.74 -25.35
CA ALA A 181 -7.13 5.79 -25.53
C ALA A 181 -6.11 5.90 -24.39
N VAL A 182 -5.79 7.11 -23.95
CA VAL A 182 -4.88 7.32 -22.80
C VAL A 182 -5.51 6.84 -21.50
N VAL A 183 -6.80 7.10 -21.31
CA VAL A 183 -7.56 6.58 -20.16
C VAL A 183 -7.56 5.06 -20.16
N LEU A 184 -7.87 4.42 -21.29
CA LEU A 184 -7.86 2.97 -21.41
C LEU A 184 -6.47 2.38 -21.14
N LEU A 185 -5.41 2.98 -21.70
CA LEU A 185 -4.04 2.55 -21.44
C LEU A 185 -3.69 2.68 -19.96
N GLY A 186 -4.05 3.81 -19.32
CA GLY A 186 -3.89 4.02 -17.89
C GLY A 186 -4.59 2.94 -17.06
N THR A 187 -5.85 2.65 -17.38
CA THR A 187 -6.61 1.58 -16.70
C THR A 187 -5.93 0.22 -16.85
N VAL A 188 -5.55 -0.18 -18.07
CA VAL A 188 -4.89 -1.47 -18.33
C VAL A 188 -3.54 -1.56 -17.63
N THR A 189 -2.77 -0.47 -17.65
CA THR A 189 -1.49 -0.36 -16.95
C THR A 189 -1.67 -0.54 -15.44
N GLY A 190 -2.66 0.14 -14.86
CA GLY A 190 -2.99 -0.01 -13.44
C GLY A 190 -3.43 -1.43 -13.09
N VAL A 191 -4.25 -2.08 -13.92
CA VAL A 191 -4.60 -3.50 -13.71
C VAL A 191 -3.34 -4.39 -13.67
N ALA A 192 -2.43 -4.21 -14.63
CA ALA A 192 -1.21 -5.01 -14.71
C ALA A 192 -0.27 -4.74 -13.51
N ALA A 193 -0.03 -3.46 -13.20
CA ALA A 193 0.82 -3.07 -12.07
C ALA A 193 0.25 -3.54 -10.73
N GLY A 194 -1.05 -3.37 -10.52
CA GLY A 194 -1.72 -3.83 -9.31
C GLY A 194 -1.80 -5.34 -9.20
N ALA A 195 -1.85 -6.07 -10.31
CA ALA A 195 -1.73 -7.52 -10.29
C ALA A 195 -0.33 -7.95 -9.80
N VAL A 196 0.73 -7.31 -10.30
CA VAL A 196 2.12 -7.54 -9.85
C VAL A 196 2.27 -7.20 -8.37
N LEU A 197 1.82 -6.02 -7.96
CA LEU A 197 1.86 -5.55 -6.57
C LEU A 197 1.13 -6.53 -5.64
N GLY A 198 -0.11 -6.88 -5.97
CA GLY A 198 -0.94 -7.79 -5.18
C GLY A 198 -0.38 -9.20 -5.11
N LEU A 199 0.22 -9.70 -6.20
CA LEU A 199 0.88 -11.01 -6.23
C LEU A 199 2.06 -11.02 -5.26
N LEU A 200 2.97 -10.04 -5.35
CA LEU A 200 4.17 -10.00 -4.51
C LEU A 200 3.82 -9.72 -3.04
N CYS A 201 2.91 -8.78 -2.77
CA CYS A 201 2.42 -8.55 -1.41
C CYS A 201 1.76 -9.81 -0.82
N GLY A 202 0.93 -10.52 -1.59
CA GLY A 202 0.28 -11.74 -1.12
C GLY A 202 1.24 -12.91 -0.92
N LEU A 203 2.21 -13.10 -1.83
CA LEU A 203 3.21 -14.17 -1.70
C LEU A 203 4.10 -13.97 -0.46
N PHE A 204 4.45 -12.73 -0.13
CA PHE A 204 5.32 -12.42 1.00
C PHE A 204 4.60 -11.99 2.29
N SER A 205 3.26 -11.87 2.30
CA SER A 205 2.50 -11.54 3.52
C SER A 205 2.74 -12.49 4.71
N PRO A 206 2.97 -13.81 4.52
CA PRO A 206 3.21 -14.72 5.65
C PRO A 206 4.45 -14.36 6.48
N VAL A 207 5.39 -13.61 5.91
CA VAL A 207 6.63 -13.16 6.55
C VAL A 207 6.35 -12.17 7.70
N VAL A 208 5.15 -11.59 7.74
CA VAL A 208 4.64 -10.61 8.72
C VAL A 208 3.82 -11.28 9.85
N SER A 209 3.73 -12.62 9.87
CA SER A 209 2.92 -13.38 10.84
C SER A 209 3.28 -13.08 12.31
N PRO A 210 2.30 -13.18 13.24
CA PRO A 210 2.51 -12.95 14.67
C PRO A 210 3.51 -13.95 15.28
N PRO A 211 4.11 -13.65 16.45
CA PRO A 211 4.83 -14.66 17.21
C PRO A 211 3.85 -15.78 17.57
N VAL A 212 4.31 -17.02 17.55
CA VAL A 212 3.52 -18.18 18.01
C VAL A 212 3.01 -17.87 19.42
N ALA A 213 1.70 -17.68 19.56
CA ALA A 213 1.07 -17.53 20.86
C ALA A 213 1.22 -18.87 21.61
N GLY A 214 2.14 -18.90 22.56
CA GLY A 214 2.15 -19.85 23.67
C GLY A 214 2.65 -21.25 23.35
N ALA A 215 3.93 -21.49 23.67
CA ALA A 215 4.29 -22.61 24.54
C ALA A 215 3.77 -22.34 25.98
N GLY A 216 2.48 -22.03 26.10
CA GLY A 216 1.79 -21.80 27.35
C GLY A 216 0.75 -22.89 27.49
N GLY A 217 1.06 -23.93 28.27
CA GLY A 217 0.10 -24.98 28.63
C GLY A 217 0.57 -26.42 28.49
N ALA A 218 1.86 -26.72 28.65
CA ALA A 218 2.19 -28.03 29.24
C ALA A 218 1.82 -27.93 30.72
N ALA A 219 0.54 -28.16 31.02
CA ALA A 219 0.12 -28.57 32.34
C ALA A 219 0.94 -29.81 32.68
N GLY A 220 1.93 -29.65 33.56
CA GLY A 220 2.63 -30.78 34.14
C GLY A 220 1.61 -31.72 34.81
N PRO A 221 1.87 -33.03 34.82
CA PRO A 221 0.99 -34.00 35.44
C PRO A 221 0.77 -33.63 36.91
N GLY A 222 -0.49 -33.68 37.34
CA GLY A 222 -0.97 -33.14 38.59
C GLY A 222 -0.13 -33.53 39.81
N VAL A 223 0.26 -32.51 40.58
CA VAL A 223 0.48 -32.69 42.01
C VAL A 223 -0.91 -32.72 42.65
N PRO A 224 -1.30 -33.79 43.36
CA PRO A 224 -2.56 -33.83 44.08
C PRO A 224 -2.53 -32.76 45.17
N VAL A 225 -3.43 -31.78 45.09
CA VAL A 225 -3.71 -30.89 46.21
C VAL A 225 -4.51 -31.71 47.22
N THR A 226 -3.84 -32.17 48.27
CA THR A 226 -4.46 -32.83 49.42
C THR A 226 -5.43 -31.83 50.09
N PRO A 227 -6.73 -32.16 50.23
CA PRO A 227 -7.65 -31.30 50.95
C PRO A 227 -7.37 -31.41 52.45
N THR A 228 -6.61 -30.46 53.00
CA THR A 228 -6.47 -30.30 54.45
C THR A 228 -7.78 -29.78 55.05
N GLY A 229 -8.56 -30.70 55.60
CA GLY A 229 -9.07 -30.60 56.96
C GLY A 229 -9.85 -29.35 57.35
N ARG A 230 -11.18 -29.43 57.22
CA ARG A 230 -12.14 -29.38 58.34
C ARG A 230 -11.77 -28.45 59.52
N ARG A 231 -12.45 -27.30 59.64
CA ARG A 231 -12.92 -26.78 60.95
C ARG A 231 -14.36 -26.29 60.86
N ALA A 232 -15.13 -26.72 61.86
CA ALA A 232 -16.58 -26.59 61.98
C ALA A 232 -17.04 -25.17 62.34
N PRO A 233 -18.31 -24.81 62.05
CA PRO A 233 -18.91 -23.56 62.50
C PRO A 233 -19.31 -23.67 63.98
N THR A 234 -18.73 -22.81 64.84
CA THR A 234 -19.25 -22.58 66.19
C THR A 234 -20.40 -21.59 66.15
N ALA A 235 -21.60 -22.10 66.47
CA ALA A 235 -22.78 -21.32 66.79
C ALA A 235 -22.62 -20.55 68.12
N ARG A 236 -23.16 -19.33 68.18
CA ARG A 236 -23.67 -18.56 69.34
C ARG A 236 -24.02 -17.15 68.86
N SER A 237 -25.08 -16.44 69.25
CA SER A 237 -26.40 -16.70 69.84
C SER A 237 -27.17 -15.37 69.69
N PRO A 238 -28.51 -15.32 69.63
CA PRO A 238 -29.24 -14.07 69.51
C PRO A 238 -29.44 -13.41 70.88
N ARG A 239 -29.24 -12.09 70.97
CA ARG A 239 -29.81 -11.29 72.07
C ARG A 239 -30.31 -9.93 71.58
N ARG A 240 -31.64 -9.83 71.66
CA ARG A 240 -32.52 -8.68 71.93
C ARG A 240 -32.64 -7.60 70.85
#